data_AF-A0A8H3ZA95-F1
#
_entry.id   AF-A0A8H3ZA95-F1
#
_cell.length_a   1.000
_cell.length_b   1.000
_cell.length_c   1.000
_cell.angle_alpha   90.00
_cell.angle_beta   90.00
_cell.angle_gamma   90.00
#
_symmetry.space_group_name_H-M   'P 1'
#
loop_
_entity.id
_entity.type
_entity.pdbx_description
1 polymer ?
#
loop_
_entity_poly.entity_id
_entity_poly.type
_entity_poly.pdbx_seq_one_letter_code
_entity_poly.pdbx_strand_id
1 'polypeptide(L)'
;MASPTVPSTRPSPINSSDSIDTSVYTWSTFFKALSGQLNPAERQQYLAARDLAREESDVKRCEAHRDWLLQNSPTVTFLRQQIAQAGPSIEREHIRCKRCTTNQTGGFDSNYGILLCANHLPSRKLVED
;
A
#
# COMPACT_ATOMS: atom_id res chain seq x y z
N MET A 1 -19.61 -12.01 -38.56
CA MET A 1 -19.33 -10.90 -37.63
C MET A 1 -18.05 -11.25 -36.91
N ALA A 2 -16.95 -10.56 -37.22
CA ALA A 2 -15.63 -10.83 -36.64
C ALA A 2 -15.48 -10.03 -35.35
N SER A 3 -15.21 -10.71 -34.24
CA SER A 3 -14.91 -10.06 -32.96
C SER A 3 -13.49 -9.46 -32.97
N PRO A 4 -13.29 -8.24 -32.47
CA PRO A 4 -11.95 -7.67 -32.38
C PRO A 4 -11.19 -8.25 -31.16
N THR A 5 -10.02 -8.84 -31.42
CA THR A 5 -9.07 -9.30 -30.40
C THR A 5 -8.31 -8.09 -29.85
N VAL A 6 -8.54 -7.73 -28.59
CA VAL A 6 -7.77 -6.69 -27.90
C VAL A 6 -6.44 -7.30 -27.43
N PRO A 7 -5.27 -6.72 -27.76
CA PRO A 7 -3.99 -7.21 -27.25
C PRO A 7 -3.86 -6.90 -25.76
N SER A 8 -3.72 -7.96 -24.96
CA SER A 8 -3.45 -7.89 -23.52
C SER A 8 -1.99 -7.52 -23.29
N THR A 9 -1.70 -6.23 -23.25
CA THR A 9 -0.40 -5.73 -22.76
C THR A 9 -0.43 -5.79 -21.24
N ARG A 10 -0.11 -6.96 -20.67
CA ARG A 10 0.17 -7.11 -19.25
C ARG A 10 1.51 -6.42 -18.98
N PRO A 11 1.58 -5.31 -18.22
CA PRO A 11 2.88 -4.77 -17.84
C PRO A 11 3.61 -5.81 -16.99
N SER A 12 4.81 -6.19 -17.46
CA SER A 12 5.70 -7.14 -16.79
C SER A 12 6.00 -6.68 -15.35
N PRO A 13 6.16 -7.61 -14.40
CA PRO A 13 6.54 -7.27 -13.03
C PRO A 13 7.91 -6.61 -13.06
N ILE A 14 8.00 -5.42 -12.47
CA ILE A 14 9.24 -4.66 -12.33
C ILE A 14 10.18 -5.51 -11.47
N ASN A 15 11.31 -5.88 -12.08
CA ASN A 15 12.32 -6.75 -11.49
C ASN A 15 12.91 -6.08 -10.24
N SER A 16 13.08 -6.85 -9.19
CA SER A 16 13.43 -6.40 -7.83
C SER A 16 14.89 -5.94 -7.65
N SER A 17 15.59 -5.57 -8.73
CA SER A 17 17.04 -5.30 -8.73
C SER A 17 17.43 -3.88 -9.13
N ASP A 18 16.49 -3.00 -9.51
CA ASP A 18 16.80 -1.57 -9.63
C ASP A 18 16.85 -0.96 -8.23
N SER A 19 18.07 -0.74 -7.74
CA SER A 19 18.30 0.00 -6.49
C SER A 19 17.62 1.35 -6.57
N ILE A 20 16.65 1.61 -5.68
CA ILE A 20 15.95 2.90 -5.61
C ILE A 20 17.00 3.96 -5.25
N ASP A 21 17.27 4.86 -6.19
CA ASP A 21 18.15 6.00 -5.94
C ASP A 21 17.45 6.98 -4.98
N THR A 22 17.90 7.01 -3.73
CA THR A 22 17.31 7.88 -2.70
C THR A 22 17.76 9.34 -2.87
N SER A 23 18.81 9.61 -3.66
CA SER A 23 19.34 10.97 -3.87
C SER A 23 18.36 11.89 -4.61
N VAL A 24 17.37 11.32 -5.31
CA VAL A 24 16.33 12.09 -6.01
C VAL A 24 15.28 12.67 -5.05
N TYR A 25 15.20 12.20 -3.80
CA TYR A 25 14.24 12.69 -2.80
C TYR A 25 14.73 13.99 -2.15
N THR A 26 14.65 15.09 -2.90
CA THR A 26 15.09 16.42 -2.47
C THR A 26 13.99 17.46 -2.66
N TRP A 27 14.19 18.64 -2.06
CA TRP A 27 13.29 19.79 -2.22
C TRP A 27 13.21 20.24 -3.68
N SER A 28 14.32 20.27 -4.43
CA SER A 28 14.29 20.67 -5.84
C SER A 28 13.47 19.72 -6.71
N THR A 29 13.59 18.39 -6.51
CA THR A 29 12.75 17.40 -7.21
C THR A 29 11.29 17.50 -6.80
N PHE A 30 11.01 17.76 -5.51
CA PHE A 30 9.65 18.02 -5.04
C PHE A 30 9.01 19.23 -5.75
N PHE A 31 9.75 20.34 -5.88
CA PHE A 31 9.23 21.52 -6.59
C PHE A 31 9.01 21.26 -8.08
N LYS A 32 9.92 20.52 -8.74
CA LYS A 32 9.72 20.07 -10.12
C LYS A 32 8.48 19.19 -10.27
N ALA A 33 8.23 18.30 -9.30
CA ALA A 33 7.03 17.46 -9.27
C ALA A 33 5.77 18.31 -9.15
N LEU A 34 5.78 19.30 -8.25
CA LEU A 34 4.68 20.20 -7.99
C LEU A 34 4.37 21.09 -9.22
N SER A 35 5.40 21.57 -9.91
CA SER A 35 5.25 22.39 -11.12
C SER A 35 4.96 21.59 -12.39
N GLY A 36 4.81 20.25 -12.29
CA GLY A 36 4.52 19.38 -13.44
C GLY A 36 5.67 19.24 -14.44
N GLN A 37 6.91 19.51 -14.02
CA GLN A 37 8.11 19.48 -14.89
C GLN A 37 8.80 18.11 -14.92
N LEU A 38 8.34 17.13 -14.14
CA LEU A 38 8.87 15.77 -14.16
C LEU A 38 8.27 14.94 -15.29
N ASN A 39 9.11 14.18 -15.98
CA ASN A 39 8.63 13.13 -16.86
C ASN A 39 8.02 11.96 -16.03
N PRO A 40 7.24 11.06 -16.65
CA PRO A 40 6.59 9.97 -15.91
C PRO A 40 7.55 9.02 -15.18
N ALA A 41 8.74 8.76 -15.75
CA ALA A 41 9.74 7.86 -15.16
C ALA A 41 10.42 8.50 -13.93
N GLU A 42 10.81 9.76 -14.02
CA GLU A 42 11.38 10.54 -12.91
C GLU A 42 10.36 10.69 -11.77
N ARG A 43 9.08 10.91 -12.12
CA ARG A 43 8.00 10.94 -11.13
C ARG A 43 7.91 9.61 -10.38
N GLN A 44 7.99 8.48 -11.09
CA GLN A 44 7.94 7.17 -10.46
C GLN A 44 9.15 6.92 -9.55
N GLN A 45 10.35 7.30 -9.99
CA GLN A 45 11.56 7.21 -9.16
C GLN A 45 11.44 8.08 -7.90
N TYR A 46 10.96 9.31 -8.03
CA TYR A 46 10.73 10.21 -6.89
C TYR A 46 9.71 9.63 -5.91
N LEU A 47 8.60 9.06 -6.40
CA LEU A 47 7.59 8.41 -5.54
C LEU A 47 8.16 7.18 -4.83
N ALA A 48 8.93 6.35 -5.53
CA ALA A 48 9.58 5.18 -4.94
C ALA A 48 10.60 5.58 -3.86
N ALA A 49 11.43 6.60 -4.12
CA ALA A 49 12.38 7.14 -3.16
C ALA A 49 11.69 7.75 -1.93
N ARG A 50 10.59 8.50 -2.14
CA ARG A 50 9.75 9.02 -1.06
C ARG A 50 9.17 7.91 -0.19
N ASP A 51 8.59 6.89 -0.82
CA ASP A 51 7.94 5.79 -0.11
C ASP A 51 8.96 4.98 0.68
N LEU A 52 10.19 4.79 0.15
CA LEU A 52 11.29 4.17 0.88
C LEU A 52 11.72 5.04 2.08
N ALA A 53 11.91 6.34 1.87
CA ALA A 53 12.32 7.26 2.93
C ALA A 53 11.29 7.39 4.06
N ARG A 54 10.00 7.17 3.77
CA ARG A 54 8.89 7.28 4.74
C ARG A 54 8.42 5.95 5.29
N GLU A 55 8.98 4.84 4.83
CA GLU A 55 8.52 3.48 5.12
C GLU A 55 8.28 3.25 6.62
N GLU A 56 9.24 3.57 7.47
CA GLU A 56 9.11 3.40 8.92
C GLU A 56 7.95 4.20 9.51
N SER A 57 7.80 5.46 9.11
CA SER A 57 6.74 6.34 9.60
C SER A 57 5.35 5.92 9.12
N ASP A 58 5.26 5.47 7.86
CA ASP A 58 4.01 5.00 7.28
C ASP A 58 3.57 3.68 7.91
N VAL A 59 4.51 2.76 8.15
CA VAL A 59 4.23 1.49 8.85
C VAL A 59 3.74 1.76 10.27
N LYS A 60 4.44 2.58 11.06
CA LYS A 60 4.00 2.94 12.43
C LYS A 60 2.60 3.55 12.45
N ARG A 61 2.31 4.46 11.53
CA ARG A 61 0.97 5.06 11.40
C ARG A 61 -0.07 4.01 11.05
N CYS A 62 0.20 3.16 10.06
CA CYS A 62 -0.70 2.09 9.63
C CYS A 62 -1.02 1.14 10.79
N GLU A 63 -0.01 0.74 11.57
CA GLU A 63 -0.18 -0.13 12.73
C GLU A 63 -1.01 0.54 13.82
N ALA A 64 -0.77 1.83 14.09
CA ALA A 64 -1.58 2.60 15.04
C ALA A 64 -3.05 2.70 14.59
N HIS A 65 -3.31 2.85 13.28
CA HIS A 65 -4.66 2.84 12.72
C HIS A 65 -5.31 1.46 12.87
N ARG A 66 -4.62 0.39 12.45
CA ARG A 66 -5.06 -1.01 12.63
C ARG A 66 -5.45 -1.27 14.08
N ASP A 67 -4.55 -0.97 15.00
CA ASP A 67 -4.73 -1.26 16.42
C ASP A 67 -5.92 -0.51 17.01
N TRP A 68 -6.06 0.77 16.65
CA TRP A 68 -7.19 1.56 17.07
C TRP A 68 -8.50 0.98 16.51
N LEU A 69 -8.54 0.60 15.24
CA LEU A 69 -9.74 0.05 14.60
C LEU A 69 -10.15 -1.29 15.18
N LEU A 70 -9.20 -2.19 15.46
CA LEU A 70 -9.45 -3.48 16.09
C LEU A 70 -10.07 -3.35 17.50
N GLN A 71 -9.88 -2.21 18.17
CA GLN A 71 -10.39 -1.95 19.51
C GLN A 71 -11.64 -1.07 19.52
N ASN A 72 -11.73 -0.08 18.62
CA ASN A 72 -12.70 1.01 18.73
C ASN A 72 -13.68 1.10 17.56
N SER A 73 -13.43 0.47 16.41
CA SER A 73 -14.38 0.51 15.29
C SER A 73 -15.49 -0.53 15.49
N PRO A 74 -16.76 -0.11 15.53
CA PRO A 74 -17.89 -1.05 15.59
C PRO A 74 -17.96 -1.93 14.34
N THR A 75 -17.66 -1.37 13.17
CA THR A 75 -17.67 -2.09 11.89
C THR A 75 -16.61 -3.19 11.88
N VAL A 76 -15.36 -2.85 12.19
CA VAL A 76 -14.26 -3.83 12.20
C VAL A 76 -14.48 -4.88 13.29
N THR A 77 -14.99 -4.48 14.46
CA THR A 77 -15.31 -5.41 15.54
C THR A 77 -16.41 -6.40 15.13
N PHE A 78 -17.49 -5.90 14.53
CA PHE A 78 -18.58 -6.74 14.03
C PHE A 78 -18.08 -7.73 12.97
N LEU A 79 -17.33 -7.25 11.97
CA LEU A 79 -16.79 -8.12 10.92
C LEU A 79 -15.86 -9.21 11.50
N ARG A 80 -14.97 -8.85 12.42
CA ARG A 80 -14.10 -9.82 13.10
C ARG A 80 -14.91 -10.88 13.85
N GLN A 81 -15.99 -10.48 14.54
CA GLN A 81 -16.87 -11.41 15.24
C GLN A 81 -17.60 -12.37 14.31
N GLN A 82 -18.03 -11.92 13.12
CA GLN A 82 -18.67 -12.80 12.13
C GLN A 82 -17.66 -13.79 11.54
N ILE A 83 -16.44 -13.33 11.25
CA ILE A 83 -15.37 -14.20 10.76
C ILE A 83 -15.02 -15.27 11.81
N ALA A 84 -14.95 -14.89 13.08
CA ALA A 84 -14.67 -15.82 14.19
C ALA A 84 -15.75 -16.89 14.39
N GLN A 85 -16.97 -16.70 13.87
CA GLN A 85 -18.01 -17.74 13.88
C GLN A 85 -17.82 -18.77 12.77
N ALA A 86 -17.24 -18.35 11.63
CA ALA A 86 -17.00 -19.21 10.48
C ALA A 86 -15.60 -19.84 10.46
N GLY A 87 -14.66 -19.32 11.27
CA GLY A 87 -13.27 -19.73 11.26
C GLY A 87 -12.46 -19.12 12.41
N PRO A 88 -11.12 -19.11 12.31
CA PRO A 88 -10.26 -18.57 13.37
C PRO A 88 -10.42 -17.04 13.51
N SER A 89 -10.30 -16.54 14.75
CA SER A 89 -10.34 -15.10 15.04
C SER A 89 -9.14 -14.38 14.41
N ILE A 90 -9.40 -13.21 13.82
CA ILE A 90 -8.37 -12.35 13.23
C ILE A 90 -7.81 -11.41 14.30
N GLU A 91 -6.72 -11.82 14.92
CA GLU A 91 -5.95 -10.96 15.83
C GLU A 91 -4.94 -10.05 15.10
N ARG A 92 -4.35 -9.12 15.87
CA ARG A 92 -3.37 -8.13 15.40
C ARG A 92 -2.22 -8.76 14.62
N GLU A 93 -1.76 -9.94 15.05
CA GLU A 93 -0.58 -10.63 14.53
C GLU A 93 -0.77 -11.11 13.08
N HIS A 94 -2.04 -11.31 12.68
CA HIS A 94 -2.45 -11.73 11.34
C HIS A 94 -2.64 -10.57 10.36
N ILE A 95 -2.44 -9.32 10.81
CA ILE A 95 -2.59 -8.12 9.99
C ILE A 95 -1.27 -7.36 9.98
N ARG A 96 -0.61 -7.32 8.81
CA ARG A 96 0.72 -6.72 8.65
C ARG A 96 0.66 -5.44 7.83
N CYS A 97 1.25 -4.37 8.36
CA CYS A 97 1.49 -3.15 7.61
C CYS A 97 2.88 -3.22 6.97
N LYS A 98 2.98 -3.05 5.65
CA LYS A 98 4.26 -2.96 4.95
C LYS A 98 4.18 -2.00 3.76
N ARG A 99 5.33 -1.55 3.26
CA ARG A 99 5.38 -0.80 2.00
C ARG A 99 5.08 -1.72 0.81
N CYS A 100 4.16 -1.32 -0.04
CA CYS A 100 3.86 -2.04 -1.29
C CYS A 100 4.48 -1.32 -2.48
N THR A 101 4.97 -2.09 -3.44
CA THR A 101 5.48 -1.58 -4.73
C THR A 101 4.39 -1.49 -5.79
N THR A 102 3.31 -2.24 -5.61
CA THR A 102 2.10 -2.21 -6.44
C THR A 102 1.14 -1.15 -5.93
N ASN A 103 0.35 -0.58 -6.85
CA ASN A 103 -0.64 0.45 -6.53
C ASN A 103 -1.93 -0.17 -5.96
N GLN A 104 -1.82 -0.80 -4.80
CA GLN A 104 -2.92 -1.42 -4.07
C GLN A 104 -2.90 -0.97 -2.61
N THR A 105 -4.06 -0.90 -1.97
CA THR A 105 -4.20 -0.50 -0.55
C THR A 105 -3.93 -1.64 0.42
N GLY A 106 -3.98 -2.89 -0.05
CA GLY A 106 -3.74 -4.08 0.74
C GLY A 106 -3.93 -5.36 -0.06
N GLY A 107 -4.03 -6.47 0.64
CA GLY A 107 -4.28 -7.79 0.06
C GLY A 107 -4.32 -8.88 1.13
N PHE A 108 -4.35 -10.13 0.68
CA PHE A 108 -4.24 -11.30 1.54
C PHE A 108 -3.08 -12.18 1.08
N ASP A 109 -2.27 -12.64 2.02
CA ASP A 109 -1.19 -13.59 1.82
C ASP A 109 -1.51 -14.86 2.62
N SER A 110 -1.41 -16.02 1.96
CA SER A 110 -1.76 -17.30 2.59
C SER A 110 -0.87 -17.68 3.78
N ASN A 111 0.35 -17.15 3.85
CA ASN A 111 1.31 -17.46 4.91
C ASN A 111 1.23 -16.46 6.07
N TYR A 112 0.95 -15.19 5.77
CA TYR A 112 1.05 -14.10 6.76
C TYR A 112 -0.30 -13.47 7.14
N GLY A 113 -1.36 -13.74 6.39
CA GLY A 113 -2.69 -13.17 6.61
C GLY A 113 -2.94 -11.88 5.83
N ILE A 114 -3.63 -10.93 6.46
CA ILE A 114 -4.03 -9.67 5.83
C ILE A 114 -2.82 -8.74 5.73
N LEU A 115 -2.66 -8.16 4.55
CA LEU A 115 -1.64 -7.18 4.25
C LEU A 115 -2.25 -5.80 4.04
N LEU A 116 -1.73 -4.81 4.75
CA LEU A 116 -2.06 -3.40 4.58
C LEU A 116 -0.86 -2.66 3.96
N CYS A 117 -1.08 -1.99 2.83
CA CYS A 117 -0.05 -1.24 2.14
C CYS A 117 0.10 0.15 2.74
N ALA A 118 1.06 0.31 3.66
CA ALA A 118 1.21 1.47 4.52
C ALA A 118 1.37 2.81 3.76
N ASN A 119 2.05 2.78 2.60
CA ASN A 119 2.27 3.93 1.72
C ASN A 119 1.01 4.36 0.94
N HIS A 120 0.00 3.49 0.84
CA HIS A 120 -1.27 3.76 0.15
C HIS A 120 -2.44 4.00 1.12
N LEU A 121 -2.19 4.00 2.43
CA LEU A 121 -3.20 4.16 3.48
C LEU A 121 -2.94 5.43 4.30
N PRO A 122 -3.29 6.62 3.79
CA PRO A 122 -2.94 7.88 4.42
C PRO A 122 -3.74 8.20 5.69
N SER A 123 -4.93 7.62 5.85
CA SER A 123 -5.86 7.96 6.93
C SER A 123 -6.55 6.72 7.48
N ARG A 124 -6.89 6.76 8.76
CA ARG A 124 -7.63 5.70 9.45
C ARG A 124 -8.95 5.34 8.76
N LYS A 125 -9.67 6.33 8.23
CA LYS A 125 -10.94 6.10 7.51
C LYS A 125 -10.75 5.16 6.33
N LEU A 126 -9.67 5.34 5.55
CA LEU A 126 -9.37 4.46 4.41
C LEU A 126 -8.90 3.07 4.85
N VAL A 127 -8.37 2.92 6.07
CA VAL A 127 -8.01 1.59 6.61
C VAL A 127 -9.27 0.82 7.04
N GLU A 128 -10.35 1.53 7.40
CA GLU A 128 -11.61 0.94 7.84
C GLU A 128 -12.56 0.55 6.70
N ASP A 129 -12.51 1.31 5.60
CA ASP A 129 -13.34 1.15 4.39
C ASP A 129 -12.92 -0.08 3.57
#